data_AF-A0A562SI24-F1
#
_entry.id   AF-A0A562SI24-F1
#
_cell.length_a   1.000
_cell.length_b   1.000
_cell.length_c   1.000
_cell.angle_alpha   90.00
_cell.angle_beta   90.00
_cell.angle_gamma   90.00
#
_symmetry.space_group_name_H-M   'P 1'
#
loop_
_entity.id
_entity.type
_entity.pdbx_description
1 polymer ?
#
loop_
_entity_poly.entity_id
_entity_poly.type
_entity_poly.pdbx_seq_one_letter_code
_entity_poly.pdbx_strand_id
1 'polypeptide(L)'
;MTAAILVLGTVLPSHAQDSAAQANNPLASTTALNFQNQYTGDLTGSDRDANQFFLRYAQPFEAFGGNWIARLTVPVNTFPQAGGDDETGLGDINLFAAYLFDTGNPAVSFGFGPQVTVPSATDNALGSEKWSLGFANVLFNASNPKFQWGYLLTWQMSVAGNDDRADVNIAALQPFAFYQLGEGWYLRSAAV
;
A
#
# COMPACT_ATOMS: atom_id res chain seq x y z
N MET A 1 19.71 10.58 -0.98
CA MET A 1 18.52 9.72 -0.80
C MET A 1 17.70 10.25 0.36
N THR A 2 16.78 11.17 0.08
CA THR A 2 15.86 11.71 1.08
C THR A 2 14.46 11.62 0.50
N ALA A 3 13.77 10.50 0.73
CA ALA A 3 12.35 10.39 0.42
C ALA A 3 11.57 11.02 1.58
N ALA A 4 10.88 12.13 1.32
CA ALA A 4 9.95 12.71 2.29
C ALA A 4 8.59 12.04 2.10
N ILE A 5 8.23 11.14 3.01
CA ILE A 5 6.91 10.49 3.03
C ILE A 5 6.01 11.31 3.95
N LEU A 6 5.05 12.05 3.38
CA LEU A 6 3.98 12.70 4.13
C LEU A 6 2.72 11.84 4.03
N VAL A 7 2.36 11.16 5.11
CA VAL A 7 1.07 10.45 5.22
C VAL A 7 0.14 11.31 6.07
N LEU A 8 -0.90 11.89 5.46
CA LEU A 8 -2.04 12.43 6.19
C LEU A 8 -3.16 11.37 6.16
N GLY A 9 -3.46 10.78 7.32
CA GLY A 9 -4.62 9.91 7.51
C GLY A 9 -5.52 10.48 8.59
N THR A 10 -6.77 10.76 8.26
CA THR A 10 -7.81 11.06 9.25
C THR A 10 -8.45 9.75 9.70
N VAL A 11 -8.31 9.41 10.98
CA VAL A 11 -9.01 8.29 11.63
C VAL A 11 -10.15 8.88 12.46
N LEU A 12 -11.39 8.47 12.21
CA LEU A 12 -12.51 8.82 13.09
C LEU A 12 -12.39 7.99 14.39
N PRO A 13 -12.35 8.60 15.58
CA PRO A 13 -11.98 7.89 16.79
C PRO A 13 -13.11 7.01 17.32
N SER A 14 -12.78 5.76 17.65
CA SER A 14 -13.46 4.99 18.70
C SER A 14 -12.39 4.36 19.61
N HIS A 15 -12.36 4.80 20.88
CA HIS A 15 -11.57 4.31 22.02
C HIS A 15 -10.02 4.47 22.00
N ALA A 16 -9.56 5.56 22.62
CA ALA A 16 -8.24 6.21 22.51
C ALA A 16 -6.94 5.44 22.88
N GLN A 17 -7.00 4.23 23.46
CA GLN A 17 -5.77 3.47 23.82
C GLN A 17 -5.58 2.20 22.98
N ASP A 18 -6.66 1.51 22.63
CA ASP A 18 -6.66 0.48 21.59
C ASP A 18 -6.66 1.08 20.17
N SER A 19 -7.15 2.32 20.00
CA SER A 19 -7.23 2.98 18.70
C SER A 19 -5.88 3.38 18.11
N ALA A 20 -4.88 3.72 18.93
CA ALA A 20 -3.61 4.24 18.42
C ALA A 20 -2.77 3.13 17.76
N ALA A 21 -2.79 1.92 18.31
CA ALA A 21 -2.18 0.75 17.70
C ALA A 21 -2.93 0.30 16.44
N GLN A 22 -4.27 0.32 16.49
CA GLN A 22 -5.09 -0.01 15.33
C GLN A 22 -5.01 1.04 14.22
N ALA A 23 -4.72 2.32 14.53
CA ALA A 23 -4.50 3.36 13.53
C ALA A 23 -3.32 3.06 12.60
N ASN A 24 -2.31 2.35 13.12
CA ASN A 24 -1.15 1.90 12.34
C ASN A 24 -1.37 0.55 11.66
N ASN A 25 -2.47 -0.15 11.96
CA ASN A 25 -2.73 -1.48 11.45
C ASN A 25 -3.23 -1.44 10.00
N PRO A 26 -2.46 -1.95 9.02
CA PRO A 26 -2.91 -2.05 7.63
C PRO A 26 -4.02 -3.08 7.40
N LEU A 27 -4.48 -3.79 8.42
CA LEU A 27 -5.63 -4.69 8.35
C LEU A 27 -6.73 -4.28 9.33
N ALA A 28 -6.67 -3.05 9.88
CA ALA A 28 -7.73 -2.53 10.73
C ALA A 28 -9.08 -2.67 10.00
N SER A 29 -10.05 -3.30 10.66
CA SER A 29 -11.40 -3.52 10.14
C SER A 29 -12.23 -2.24 10.18
N THR A 30 -11.76 -1.20 9.51
CA THR A 30 -12.37 0.12 9.46
C THR A 30 -12.39 0.61 8.03
N THR A 31 -13.52 1.18 7.60
CA THR A 31 -13.59 1.88 6.31
C THR A 31 -12.72 3.12 6.38
N ALA A 32 -11.75 3.22 5.48
CA ALA A 32 -10.77 4.30 5.49
C ALA A 32 -10.54 4.86 4.09
N LEU A 33 -10.38 6.18 4.01
CA LEU A 33 -9.93 6.88 2.82
C LEU A 33 -8.62 7.60 3.17
N ASN A 34 -7.54 7.27 2.48
CA ASN A 34 -6.21 7.80 2.71
C ASN A 34 -5.66 8.47 1.46
N PHE A 35 -4.98 9.59 1.69
CA PHE A 35 -4.27 10.35 0.67
C PHE A 35 -2.80 10.35 1.07
N GLN A 36 -1.93 9.89 0.17
CA GLN A 36 -0.49 9.85 0.40
C GLN A 36 0.24 10.50 -0.76
N ASN A 37 1.12 11.44 -0.48
CA ASN A 37 2.04 11.97 -1.47
C ASN A 37 3.46 11.49 -1.16
N GLN A 38 4.16 10.98 -2.17
CA GLN A 38 5.55 10.53 -2.07
C GLN A 38 6.37 11.29 -3.10
N TYR A 39 7.26 12.14 -2.63
CA TYR A 39 8.19 12.88 -3.48
C TYR A 39 9.59 12.27 -3.39
N THR A 40 10.18 12.04 -4.55
CA THR A 40 11.52 11.49 -4.73
C THR A 40 12.35 12.54 -5.47
N GLY A 41 13.25 13.23 -4.76
CA GLY A 41 14.09 14.28 -5.36
C GLY A 41 15.32 13.77 -6.13
N ASP A 42 15.56 12.47 -6.12
CA ASP A 42 16.61 11.83 -6.93
C ASP A 42 16.13 10.43 -7.30
N LEU A 43 15.59 10.25 -8.50
CA LEU A 43 15.21 8.93 -9.00
C LEU A 43 16.48 8.09 -9.20
N THR A 44 16.48 6.82 -8.78
CA THR A 44 17.68 5.99 -8.90
C THR A 44 18.11 5.86 -10.36
N GLY A 45 19.33 6.33 -10.67
CA GLY A 45 19.85 6.36 -12.04
C GLY A 45 19.51 7.62 -12.84
N SER A 46 18.98 8.67 -12.20
CA SER A 46 18.65 9.96 -12.82
C SER A 46 18.79 11.12 -11.82
N ASP A 47 19.16 12.31 -12.29
CA ASP A 47 19.14 13.55 -11.50
C ASP A 47 17.76 14.25 -11.60
N ARG A 48 16.69 13.44 -11.69
CA ARG A 48 15.33 13.90 -11.94
C ARG A 48 14.43 13.50 -10.80
N ASP A 49 13.46 14.37 -10.55
CA ASP A 49 12.48 14.18 -9.52
C ASP A 49 11.34 13.26 -10.01
N ALA A 50 10.67 12.63 -9.07
CA ALA A 50 9.39 11.97 -9.30
C ALA A 50 8.43 12.26 -8.16
N ASN A 51 7.15 12.30 -8.49
CA ASN A 51 6.10 12.43 -7.49
C ASN A 51 5.06 11.35 -7.69
N GLN A 52 4.59 10.75 -6.60
CA GLN A 52 3.53 9.76 -6.64
C GLN A 52 2.48 10.10 -5.59
N PHE A 53 1.29 10.39 -6.07
CA PHE A 53 0.12 10.60 -5.24
C PHE A 53 -0.74 9.34 -5.24
N PHE A 54 -1.15 8.88 -4.07
CA PHE A 54 -1.97 7.69 -3.90
C PHE A 54 -3.28 8.07 -3.23
N LEU A 55 -4.38 7.75 -3.91
CA LEU A 55 -5.70 7.65 -3.31
C LEU A 55 -5.94 6.20 -2.91
N ARG A 56 -6.19 5.96 -1.62
CA ARG A 56 -6.38 4.61 -1.09
C ARG A 56 -7.70 4.50 -0.36
N TYR A 57 -8.49 3.51 -0.74
CA TYR A 57 -9.76 3.20 -0.09
C TYR A 57 -9.71 1.78 0.49
N ALA A 58 -10.09 1.63 1.75
CA ALA A 58 -10.21 0.36 2.44
C ALA A 58 -11.66 0.15 2.89
N GLN A 59 -12.19 -1.06 2.68
CA GLN A 59 -13.54 -1.42 3.09
C GLN A 59 -13.56 -2.85 3.67
N PRO A 60 -13.91 -3.02 4.95
CA PRO A 60 -14.17 -4.34 5.53
C PRO A 60 -15.51 -4.89 5.02
N PHE A 61 -15.60 -6.21 4.87
CA PHE A 61 -16.83 -6.89 4.49
C PHE A 61 -16.80 -8.36 4.94
N GLU A 62 -17.97 -8.97 5.08
CA GLU A 62 -18.10 -10.40 5.37
C GLU A 62 -18.37 -11.17 4.09
N ALA A 63 -17.58 -12.21 3.83
CA ALA A 63 -17.76 -13.09 2.68
C ALA A 63 -17.17 -14.47 2.98
N PHE A 64 -17.70 -15.50 2.33
CA PHE A 64 -17.17 -16.87 2.41
C PHE A 64 -16.99 -17.40 3.85
N GLY A 65 -17.82 -16.94 4.79
CA GLY A 65 -17.79 -17.40 6.19
C GLY A 65 -16.74 -16.73 7.08
N GLY A 66 -16.14 -15.60 6.68
CA GLY A 66 -15.35 -14.80 7.59
C GLY A 66 -15.14 -13.36 7.15
N ASN A 67 -14.24 -12.68 7.86
CA ASN A 67 -14.01 -11.24 7.71
C ASN A 67 -12.94 -10.98 6.65
N TRP A 68 -13.22 -10.04 5.76
CA TRP A 68 -12.32 -9.62 4.71
C TRP A 68 -12.11 -8.11 4.78
N ILE A 69 -11.00 -7.64 4.21
CA ILE A 69 -10.77 -6.25 3.90
C ILE A 69 -10.36 -6.09 2.45
N ALA A 70 -11.10 -5.29 1.69
CA ALA A 70 -10.74 -4.87 0.34
C ALA A 70 -9.97 -3.55 0.40
N ARG A 71 -8.93 -3.43 -0.41
CA ARG A 71 -8.12 -2.22 -0.53
C ARG A 71 -7.88 -1.88 -1.99
N LEU A 72 -8.39 -0.71 -2.37
CA LEU A 72 -8.19 -0.08 -3.67
C LEU A 72 -7.09 0.98 -3.54
N THR A 73 -6.11 0.95 -4.44
CA THR A 73 -5.06 1.97 -4.59
C THR A 73 -5.10 2.52 -6.00
N VAL A 74 -5.33 3.83 -6.10
CA VAL A 74 -5.30 4.58 -7.36
C VAL A 74 -4.08 5.52 -7.32
N PRO A 75 -3.02 5.23 -8.09
CA PRO A 75 -1.87 6.09 -8.20
C PRO A 75 -2.06 7.16 -9.27
N VAL A 76 -1.68 8.40 -8.96
CA VAL A 76 -1.39 9.48 -9.92
C VAL A 76 0.11 9.73 -9.85
N ASN A 77 0.81 9.39 -10.93
CA ASN A 77 2.26 9.44 -10.98
C ASN A 77 2.70 10.62 -11.84
N THR A 78 3.79 11.26 -11.43
CA THR A 78 4.58 12.20 -12.21
C THR A 78 5.98 11.60 -12.35
N PHE A 79 6.33 11.16 -13.57
CA PHE A 79 7.63 10.55 -13.86
C PHE A 79 8.34 11.26 -15.03
N PRO A 80 9.67 11.38 -14.98
CA PRO A 80 10.44 11.98 -16.07
C PRO A 80 10.41 11.07 -17.31
N GLN A 81 10.16 11.63 -18.49
CA GLN A 81 10.20 10.90 -19.77
C GLN A 81 11.58 10.99 -20.45
N ALA A 82 11.85 10.03 -21.35
CA ALA A 82 12.96 10.08 -22.29
C ALA A 82 12.73 11.20 -23.32
N GLY A 83 13.16 12.42 -22.98
CA GLY A 83 12.90 13.62 -23.77
C GLY A 83 13.03 14.92 -22.97
N GLY A 84 12.99 14.84 -21.65
CA GLY A 84 13.24 15.96 -20.73
C GLY A 84 11.99 16.53 -20.08
N ASP A 85 10.81 16.20 -20.60
CA ASP A 85 9.51 16.55 -20.01
C ASP A 85 9.04 15.48 -19.03
N ASP A 86 8.24 15.88 -18.05
CA ASP A 86 7.63 14.95 -17.08
C ASP A 86 6.22 14.57 -17.55
N GLU A 87 5.88 13.29 -17.40
CA GLU A 87 4.54 12.77 -17.66
C GLU A 87 3.74 12.71 -16.37
N THR A 88 2.53 13.24 -16.37
CA THR A 88 1.63 13.17 -15.21
C THR A 88 0.30 12.54 -15.57
N GLY A 89 -0.07 11.49 -14.87
CA GLY A 89 -1.30 10.77 -15.16
C GLY A 89 -1.62 9.65 -14.18
N LEU A 90 -2.68 8.92 -14.46
CA LEU A 90 -3.00 7.72 -13.69
C LEU A 90 -1.96 6.65 -13.98
N GLY A 91 -1.62 5.87 -12.96
CA GLY A 91 -0.94 4.59 -13.12
C GLY A 91 -1.90 3.41 -13.07
N ASP A 92 -1.33 2.21 -12.98
CA ASP A 92 -2.09 0.98 -12.85
C ASP A 92 -2.78 0.90 -11.47
N ILE A 93 -4.10 0.71 -11.46
CA ILE A 93 -4.90 0.57 -10.25
C ILE A 93 -4.65 -0.80 -9.63
N ASN A 94 -4.41 -0.83 -8.32
CA ASN A 94 -4.25 -2.07 -7.57
C ASN A 94 -5.44 -2.29 -6.64
N LEU A 95 -5.98 -3.50 -6.65
CA LEU A 95 -7.02 -3.96 -5.75
C LEU A 95 -6.60 -5.29 -5.12
N PHE A 96 -6.59 -5.36 -3.80
CA PHE A 96 -6.49 -6.64 -3.12
C PHE A 96 -7.61 -6.81 -2.11
N ALA A 97 -7.95 -8.06 -1.84
CA ALA A 97 -8.84 -8.44 -0.76
C ALA A 97 -8.10 -9.45 0.13
N ALA A 98 -8.05 -9.21 1.43
CA ALA A 98 -7.40 -10.11 2.38
C ALA A 98 -8.42 -10.67 3.36
N TYR A 99 -8.47 -11.99 3.48
CA TYR A 99 -9.17 -12.69 4.56
C TYR A 99 -8.42 -12.46 5.87
N LEU A 100 -9.12 -12.02 6.90
CA LEU A 100 -8.57 -11.75 8.22
C LEU A 100 -8.66 -13.02 9.07
N PHE A 101 -7.50 -13.58 9.40
CA PHE A 101 -7.42 -14.78 10.23
C PHE A 101 -7.57 -14.41 11.70
N ASP A 102 -8.32 -15.24 12.44
CA ASP A 102 -8.29 -15.19 13.90
C ASP A 102 -6.98 -15.79 14.40
N THR A 103 -6.13 -14.92 14.95
CA THR A 103 -4.82 -15.29 15.48
C THR A 103 -4.88 -15.73 16.95
N GLY A 104 -6.06 -15.65 17.58
CA GLY A 104 -6.24 -15.84 19.02
C GLY A 104 -5.68 -14.68 19.87
N ASN A 105 -5.06 -13.67 19.25
CA ASN A 105 -4.54 -12.48 19.92
C ASN A 105 -5.05 -11.22 19.21
N PRO A 106 -5.90 -10.39 19.85
CA PRO A 106 -6.46 -9.19 19.21
C PRO A 106 -5.42 -8.14 18.82
N ALA A 107 -4.20 -8.22 19.37
CA ALA A 107 -3.08 -7.35 19.01
C ALA A 107 -2.30 -7.84 17.77
N VAL A 108 -2.64 -9.00 17.21
CA VAL A 108 -2.00 -9.54 16.01
C VAL A 108 -3.02 -9.70 14.90
N SER A 109 -2.81 -8.99 13.79
CA SER A 109 -3.61 -9.12 12.59
C SER A 109 -2.83 -9.87 11.52
N PHE A 110 -3.45 -10.88 10.93
CA PHE A 110 -2.89 -11.63 9.83
C PHE A 110 -3.92 -11.70 8.71
N GLY A 111 -3.51 -11.34 7.50
CA GLY A 111 -4.38 -11.24 6.34
C GLY A 111 -3.75 -11.89 5.12
N PHE A 112 -4.52 -12.66 4.36
CA PHE A 112 -4.08 -13.24 3.09
C PHE A 112 -5.21 -13.22 2.07
N GLY A 113 -4.91 -12.89 0.82
CA GLY A 113 -5.87 -13.08 -0.25
C GLY A 113 -5.42 -12.55 -1.60
N PRO A 114 -6.33 -12.57 -2.60
CA PRO A 114 -5.99 -12.25 -3.97
C PRO A 114 -5.68 -10.76 -4.17
N GLN A 115 -4.84 -10.49 -5.16
CA GLN A 115 -4.51 -9.17 -5.67
C GLN A 115 -4.73 -9.14 -7.18
N VAL A 116 -5.26 -8.02 -7.66
CA VAL A 116 -5.45 -7.71 -9.08
C VAL A 116 -4.87 -6.33 -9.35
N THR A 117 -4.12 -6.21 -10.45
CA THR A 117 -3.66 -4.92 -10.97
C THR A 117 -4.27 -4.72 -12.35
N VAL A 118 -4.90 -3.56 -12.52
CA VAL A 118 -5.64 -3.16 -13.72
C VAL A 118 -4.76 -2.18 -14.52
N PRO A 119 -4.57 -2.39 -15.83
CA PRO A 119 -3.80 -1.49 -16.69
C PRO A 119 -4.61 -0.23 -17.01
N SER A 120 -4.77 0.64 -16.02
CA SER A 120 -5.56 1.88 -16.08
C SER A 120 -4.72 3.13 -16.33
N ALA A 121 -3.42 2.96 -16.58
CA ALA A 121 -2.54 4.09 -16.80
C ALA A 121 -2.99 4.93 -17.99
N THR A 122 -2.94 6.25 -17.86
CA THR A 122 -3.34 7.18 -18.93
C THR A 122 -2.26 7.37 -19.99
N ASP A 123 -1.02 7.02 -19.65
CA ASP A 123 0.13 7.02 -20.55
C ASP A 123 0.94 5.74 -20.35
N ASN A 124 1.54 5.25 -21.43
CA ASN A 124 2.31 4.01 -21.49
C ASN A 124 3.58 4.06 -20.61
N ALA A 125 4.08 5.26 -20.29
CA ALA A 125 5.19 5.46 -19.37
C ALA A 125 4.80 5.29 -17.88
N LEU A 126 3.51 5.33 -17.56
CA LEU A 126 3.01 5.33 -16.18
C LEU A 126 2.48 3.98 -15.70
N GLY A 127 2.42 2.98 -16.58
CA GLY A 127 1.85 1.67 -16.28
C GLY A 127 2.49 0.53 -17.09
N SER A 128 2.10 -0.67 -16.73
CA SER A 128 2.58 -1.90 -17.39
C SER A 128 1.81 -2.23 -18.67
N GLU A 129 0.56 -1.75 -18.79
CA GLU A 129 -0.43 -2.22 -19.77
C GLU A 129 -0.76 -3.72 -19.66
N LYS A 130 -0.51 -4.30 -18.48
CA LYS A 130 -0.78 -5.71 -18.18
C LYS A 130 -1.85 -5.84 -17.10
N TRP A 131 -2.84 -6.67 -17.38
CA TRP A 131 -3.67 -7.26 -16.33
C TRP A 131 -2.81 -8.24 -15.54
N SER A 132 -2.68 -8.01 -14.24
CA SER A 132 -1.90 -8.88 -13.37
C SER A 132 -2.75 -9.46 -12.26
N LEU A 133 -2.51 -10.73 -11.94
CA LEU A 133 -3.12 -11.45 -10.82
C LEU A 133 -2.04 -11.91 -9.86
N GLY A 134 -2.41 -12.00 -8.59
CA GLY A 134 -1.45 -12.26 -7.54
C GLY A 134 -2.09 -12.50 -6.19
N PHE A 135 -1.27 -12.38 -5.15
CA PHE A 135 -1.72 -12.39 -3.77
C PHE A 135 -1.06 -11.28 -2.96
N ALA A 136 -1.71 -10.93 -1.88
CA ALA A 136 -1.18 -10.09 -0.81
C ALA A 136 -1.28 -10.83 0.52
N ASN A 137 -0.22 -10.73 1.31
CA ASN A 137 -0.17 -11.19 2.68
C ASN A 137 0.31 -10.07 3.58
N VAL A 138 -0.35 -9.89 4.71
CA VAL A 138 -0.02 -8.85 5.67
C VAL A 138 0.00 -9.47 7.05
N LEU A 139 1.07 -9.18 7.79
CA LEU A 139 1.16 -9.43 9.22
C LEU A 139 1.36 -8.10 9.91
N PHE A 140 0.61 -7.87 10.99
CA PHE A 140 0.84 -6.76 11.90
C PHE A 140 0.77 -7.25 13.33
N ASN A 141 1.79 -6.92 14.11
CA ASN A 141 1.90 -7.27 15.51
C ASN A 141 2.06 -6.00 16.34
N ALA A 142 1.04 -5.72 17.14
CA ALA A 142 0.98 -4.63 18.10
C ALA A 142 0.93 -5.12 19.56
N SER A 143 1.39 -6.35 19.83
CA SER A 143 1.40 -6.93 21.19
C SER A 143 2.24 -6.10 22.17
N ASN A 144 3.21 -5.33 21.68
CA ASN A 144 3.90 -4.32 22.46
C ASN A 144 3.34 -2.93 22.12
N PRO A 145 2.80 -2.18 23.10
CA PRO A 145 2.17 -0.88 22.85
C PRO A 145 3.16 0.20 22.38
N LYS A 146 4.46 0.08 22.68
CA LYS A 146 5.48 1.03 22.25
C LYS A 146 6.14 0.68 20.93
N PHE A 147 6.28 -0.62 20.63
CA PHE A 147 6.95 -1.09 19.43
C PHE A 147 6.06 -2.06 18.67
N GLN A 148 5.62 -1.64 17.48
CA GLN A 148 4.73 -2.41 16.62
C GLN A 148 5.48 -2.73 15.33
N TRP A 149 5.23 -3.89 14.74
CA TRP A 149 5.96 -4.30 13.55
C TRP A 149 5.12 -5.21 12.68
N GLY A 150 5.54 -5.38 11.44
CA GLY A 150 4.81 -6.18 10.48
C GLY A 150 5.50 -6.22 9.14
N TYR A 151 4.81 -6.80 8.16
CA TYR A 151 5.21 -6.78 6.77
C TYR A 151 4.01 -6.84 5.84
N LEU A 152 4.22 -6.37 4.61
CA LEU A 152 3.36 -6.61 3.46
C LEU A 152 4.17 -7.41 2.44
N LEU A 153 3.72 -8.62 2.13
CA LEU A 153 4.27 -9.47 1.08
C LEU A 153 3.27 -9.51 -0.06
N THR A 154 3.71 -9.16 -1.26
CA THR A 154 2.91 -9.30 -2.48
C THR A 154 3.67 -10.10 -3.52
N TRP A 155 2.92 -10.83 -4.32
CA TRP A 155 3.43 -11.40 -5.57
C TRP A 155 2.36 -11.26 -6.63
N GLN A 156 2.75 -10.89 -7.85
CA GLN A 156 1.84 -10.80 -8.98
C GLN A 156 2.53 -11.20 -10.28
N MET A 157 1.74 -11.71 -11.21
CA MET A 157 2.16 -11.98 -12.58
C MET A 157 1.14 -11.46 -13.59
N SER A 158 1.59 -11.06 -14.78
CA SER A 158 0.71 -10.71 -15.88
C SER A 158 -0.01 -11.94 -16.42
N VAL A 159 -1.31 -11.79 -16.69
CA VAL A 159 -2.15 -12.85 -17.25
C VAL A 159 -2.77 -12.46 -18.60
N ALA A 160 -2.83 -11.15 -18.88
CA ALA A 160 -3.27 -10.59 -20.15
C ALA A 160 -2.72 -9.16 -20.31
N GLY A 161 -2.84 -8.56 -21.49
CA GLY A 161 -2.43 -7.18 -21.76
C GLY A 161 -1.76 -7.04 -23.12
N ASN A 162 -1.04 -5.94 -23.32
CA ASN A 162 -0.31 -5.69 -24.56
C ASN A 162 0.90 -6.64 -24.68
N ASP A 163 0.99 -7.38 -25.78
CA ASP A 163 2.09 -8.34 -26.03
C ASP A 163 3.44 -7.66 -26.30
N ASP A 164 3.43 -6.40 -26.75
CA ASP A 164 4.66 -5.62 -26.98
C ASP A 164 5.32 -5.14 -25.66
N ARG A 165 4.59 -5.26 -24.54
CA ARG A 165 5.06 -4.84 -23.21
C ARG A 165 5.65 -6.03 -22.46
N ALA A 166 6.68 -5.76 -21.66
CA ALA A 166 7.30 -6.78 -20.82
C ALA A 166 6.29 -7.40 -19.84
N ASP A 167 6.39 -8.72 -19.66
CA ASP A 167 5.55 -9.43 -18.70
C ASP A 167 5.87 -9.02 -17.26
N VAL A 168 4.83 -8.98 -16.44
CA VAL A 168 4.95 -8.72 -15.01
C VAL A 168 5.17 -10.06 -14.32
N ASN A 169 6.22 -10.15 -13.50
CA ASN A 169 6.38 -11.23 -12.52
C ASN A 169 7.26 -10.69 -11.39
N ILE A 170 6.62 -10.21 -10.33
CA ILE A 170 7.32 -9.49 -9.26
C ILE A 170 6.79 -9.93 -7.91
N ALA A 171 7.72 -10.23 -7.00
CA ALA A 171 7.47 -10.35 -5.58
C ALA A 171 8.06 -9.14 -4.86
N ALA A 172 7.34 -8.60 -3.89
CA ALA A 172 7.81 -7.52 -3.03
C ALA A 172 7.54 -7.86 -1.57
N LEU A 173 8.55 -7.69 -0.73
CA LEU A 173 8.43 -7.80 0.72
C LEU A 173 8.76 -6.45 1.35
N GLN A 174 7.77 -5.83 1.97
CA GLN A 174 7.87 -4.52 2.60
C GLN A 174 7.76 -4.68 4.12
N PRO A 175 8.88 -4.82 4.84
CA PRO A 175 8.86 -4.81 6.30
C PRO A 175 8.56 -3.41 6.81
N PHE A 176 7.84 -3.31 7.91
CA PHE A 176 7.61 -2.02 8.56
C PHE A 176 7.59 -2.16 10.08
N ALA A 177 8.02 -1.09 10.75
CA ALA A 177 7.99 -0.96 12.19
C ALA A 177 7.56 0.45 12.60
N PHE A 178 6.91 0.52 13.75
CA PHE A 178 6.46 1.74 14.38
C PHE A 178 6.97 1.81 15.82
N TYR A 179 7.46 2.99 16.21
CA TYR A 179 7.83 3.29 17.58
C TYR A 179 6.98 4.45 18.09
N GLN A 180 6.15 4.20 19.11
CA GLN A 180 5.25 5.21 19.68
C GLN A 180 6.03 6.17 20.58
N LEU A 181 5.93 7.47 20.29
CA LEU A 181 6.53 8.54 21.08
C LEU A 181 5.60 9.06 22.18
N GLY A 182 4.32 8.68 22.12
CA GLY A 182 3.26 9.17 23.01
C GLY A 182 2.43 10.27 22.37
N GLU A 183 1.26 10.56 22.97
CA GLU A 183 0.36 11.64 22.52
C GLU A 183 -0.06 11.55 21.04
N GLY A 184 -0.10 10.33 20.48
CA GLY A 184 -0.45 10.07 19.08
C GLY A 184 0.71 10.20 18.09
N TRP A 185 1.90 10.60 18.54
CA TRP A 185 3.10 10.68 17.71
C TRP A 185 3.81 9.33 17.63
N TYR A 186 4.30 8.99 16.44
CA TYR A 186 5.10 7.79 16.22
C TYR A 186 6.20 8.03 15.18
N LEU A 187 7.25 7.21 15.26
CA LEU A 187 8.24 7.04 14.20
C LEU A 187 7.88 5.80 13.39
N ARG A 188 8.04 5.86 12.07
CA ARG A 188 7.84 4.72 11.17
C ARG A 188 9.12 4.44 10.39
N SER A 189 9.47 3.17 10.24
CA SER A 189 10.55 2.76 9.34
C SER A 189 10.22 3.10 7.90
N ALA A 190 11.20 3.62 7.14
CA ALA A 190 11.05 3.94 5.72
C ALA A 190 11.53 2.83 4.79
N ALA A 191 11.58 1.57 5.26
CA ALA A 191 12.08 0.46 4.45
C ALA A 191 11.18 0.29 3.21
N VAL A 192 11.83 0.34 2.03
CA VAL A 192 11.25 0.08 0.71
C VAL A 192 11.58 -1.35 0.33
#